data_AF-A0A2E6LYM9-F1
#
_entry.id   AF-A0A2E6LYM9-F1
#
_cell.length_a   1.000
_cell.length_b   1.000
_cell.length_c   1.000
_cell.angle_alpha   90.00
_cell.angle_beta   90.00
_cell.angle_gamma   90.00
#
_symmetry.space_group_name_H-M   'P 1'
#
loop_
_entity.id
_entity.type
_entity.pdbx_description
1 polymer ?
#
loop_
_entity_poly.entity_id
_entity_poly.type
_entity_poly.pdbx_seq_one_letter_code
_entity_poly.pdbx_strand_id
1 'polypeptide(L)'
;MDKICWNHAEIESVVENPSKKTLTYHLVFPEVWANDIYYAKQLTFSGLFSHSVEEMPFTGRLKINKAECLDQKGDYFTLGFHTSAGLRKITAQDCLIHKRQMTLTSMHQNIIDAYVDECHCLSITARLAIALLSFERFCHEKSLMHSDIQELIAYLWKWPLIDNEKQFAEWDTKRPVLMQYALGESAKDEFVSYIKASEVEEAEFRFIVSNLIDTFWRSIWHVIDKQGSLAALKNVLTGCRNKDLPPLTLFKFSLFKDNNGWGRQVTQDDYELWKVSYQFA
;
A
#
# COMPACT_ATOMS: atom_id res chain seq x y z
N MET A 1 -32.22 -11.55 -10.73
CA MET A 1 -30.82 -11.42 -10.28
C MET A 1 -30.07 -10.68 -11.36
N ASP A 2 -29.58 -9.47 -11.06
CA ASP A 2 -28.64 -8.79 -11.95
C ASP A 2 -27.47 -9.73 -12.26
N LYS A 3 -26.99 -9.71 -13.50
CA LYS A 3 -25.98 -10.65 -14.00
C LYS A 3 -24.66 -10.37 -13.28
N ILE A 4 -24.41 -11.07 -12.17
CA ILE A 4 -23.16 -10.92 -11.41
C ILE A 4 -22.00 -11.39 -12.30
N CYS A 5 -21.14 -10.46 -12.69
CA CYS A 5 -19.87 -10.78 -13.34
C CYS A 5 -18.89 -11.26 -12.27
N TRP A 6 -18.77 -12.59 -12.13
CA TRP A 6 -17.85 -13.22 -11.18
C TRP A 6 -16.39 -13.19 -11.63
N ASN A 7 -16.14 -12.93 -12.92
CA ASN A 7 -14.80 -12.89 -13.47
C ASN A 7 -13.97 -11.84 -12.74
N HIS A 8 -12.86 -12.26 -12.13
CA HIS A 8 -11.90 -11.41 -11.40
C HIS A 8 -12.39 -10.85 -10.06
N ALA A 9 -13.48 -11.36 -9.49
CA ALA A 9 -13.81 -11.06 -8.10
C ALA A 9 -12.78 -11.70 -7.15
N GLU A 10 -12.34 -11.01 -6.11
CA GLU A 10 -11.37 -11.53 -5.14
C GLU A 10 -12.05 -11.86 -3.81
N ILE A 11 -11.68 -12.98 -3.20
CA ILE A 11 -12.13 -13.34 -1.85
C ILE A 11 -11.13 -12.77 -0.84
N GLU A 12 -11.58 -11.81 -0.02
CA GLU A 12 -10.78 -11.23 1.07
C GLU A 12 -10.81 -12.11 2.31
N SER A 13 -11.99 -12.60 2.68
CA SER A 13 -12.19 -13.41 3.88
C SER A 13 -13.49 -14.19 3.81
N VAL A 14 -13.54 -15.26 4.59
CA VAL A 14 -14.72 -16.10 4.77
C VAL A 14 -14.99 -16.20 6.27
N VAL A 15 -16.20 -15.84 6.68
CA VAL A 15 -16.64 -15.87 8.08
C VAL A 15 -17.79 -16.85 8.23
N GLU A 16 -17.56 -17.88 9.02
CA GLU A 16 -18.60 -18.84 9.38
C GLU A 16 -19.23 -18.45 10.72
N ASN A 17 -20.56 -18.49 10.79
CA ASN A 17 -21.29 -18.38 12.04
C ASN A 17 -22.16 -19.63 12.25
N PRO A 18 -21.64 -20.64 12.97
CA PRO A 18 -22.34 -21.92 13.16
C PRO A 18 -23.68 -21.75 13.88
N SER A 19 -23.76 -20.84 14.84
CA SER A 19 -24.98 -20.61 15.65
C SER A 19 -26.17 -20.12 14.81
N LYS A 20 -25.90 -19.36 13.75
CA LYS A 20 -26.91 -18.84 12.83
C LYS A 20 -27.02 -19.65 11.53
N LYS A 21 -26.19 -20.69 11.36
CA LYS A 21 -26.04 -21.44 10.11
C LYS A 21 -25.83 -20.52 8.91
N THR A 22 -24.90 -19.57 9.04
CA THR A 22 -24.57 -18.64 7.96
C THR A 22 -23.10 -18.69 7.61
N LEU A 23 -22.80 -18.55 6.32
CA LEU A 23 -21.44 -18.39 5.79
C LEU A 23 -21.38 -17.08 5.01
N THR A 24 -20.40 -16.24 5.32
CA THR A 24 -20.26 -14.92 4.67
C THR A 24 -18.92 -14.83 3.97
N TYR A 25 -18.95 -14.56 2.66
CA TYR A 25 -17.78 -14.19 1.89
C TYR A 25 -17.70 -12.68 1.78
N HIS A 26 -16.56 -12.13 2.15
CA HIS A 26 -16.20 -10.75 1.81
C HIS A 26 -15.45 -10.77 0.48
N LEU A 27 -16.04 -10.10 -0.51
CA LEU A 27 -15.59 -10.11 -1.89
C LEU A 27 -15.25 -8.70 -2.34
N VAL A 28 -14.33 -8.60 -3.30
CA VAL A 28 -13.96 -7.35 -3.95
C VAL A 28 -14.16 -7.53 -5.45
N PHE A 29 -15.07 -6.75 -6.05
CA PHE A 29 -15.48 -6.88 -7.46
C PHE A 29 -14.90 -5.74 -8.29
N PRO A 30 -14.29 -6.00 -9.46
CA PRO A 30 -13.97 -4.95 -10.40
C PRO A 30 -15.28 -4.45 -11.04
N GLU A 31 -15.68 -3.21 -10.75
CA GLU A 31 -16.85 -2.59 -11.41
C GLU A 31 -16.44 -1.59 -12.49
N VAL A 32 -15.26 -0.95 -12.37
CA VAL A 32 -14.71 -0.06 -13.42
C VAL A 32 -13.39 -0.63 -13.95
N TRP A 33 -13.50 -1.51 -14.95
CA TRP A 33 -12.36 -2.20 -15.58
C TRP A 33 -11.29 -1.26 -16.14
N ALA A 34 -11.67 -0.08 -16.61
CA ALA A 34 -10.74 0.89 -17.20
C ALA A 34 -9.78 1.52 -16.16
N ASN A 35 -10.16 1.51 -14.89
CA ASN A 35 -9.48 2.23 -13.81
C ASN A 35 -9.14 1.32 -12.62
N ASP A 36 -9.28 -0.01 -12.75
CA ASP A 36 -9.09 -0.98 -11.67
C ASP A 36 -9.81 -0.60 -10.36
N ILE A 37 -11.03 -0.05 -10.46
CA ILE A 37 -11.83 0.30 -9.28
C ILE A 37 -12.63 -0.93 -8.85
N TYR A 38 -12.30 -1.40 -7.65
CA TYR A 38 -13.01 -2.50 -7.03
C TYR A 38 -13.96 -2.05 -5.93
N TYR A 39 -15.11 -2.72 -5.83
CA TYR A 39 -16.10 -2.47 -4.78
C TYR A 39 -16.26 -3.69 -3.89
N ALA A 40 -16.25 -3.47 -2.58
CA ALA A 40 -16.52 -4.53 -1.63
C ALA A 40 -18.00 -4.93 -1.67
N LYS A 41 -18.21 -6.24 -1.70
CA LYS A 41 -19.52 -6.86 -1.54
C LYS A 41 -19.43 -7.93 -0.47
N GLN A 42 -20.57 -8.20 0.12
CA GLN A 42 -20.76 -9.28 1.05
C GLN A 42 -21.72 -10.27 0.42
N LEU A 43 -21.32 -11.53 0.37
CA LEU A 43 -22.16 -12.63 -0.05
C LEU A 43 -22.48 -13.50 1.15
N THR A 44 -23.73 -13.53 1.58
CA THR A 44 -24.16 -14.26 2.76
C THR A 44 -25.07 -15.42 2.37
N PHE A 45 -24.63 -16.62 2.72
CA PHE A 45 -25.40 -17.85 2.62
C PHE A 45 -26.14 -18.09 3.93
N SER A 46 -27.44 -18.37 3.84
CA SER A 46 -28.30 -18.67 4.99
C SER A 46 -28.86 -20.09 4.90
N GLY A 47 -29.09 -20.73 6.04
CA GLY A 47 -29.46 -22.14 6.07
C GLY A 47 -28.32 -23.03 5.56
N LEU A 48 -27.09 -22.73 6.00
CA LEU A 48 -25.88 -23.45 5.60
C LEU A 48 -25.99 -24.93 5.96
N PHE A 49 -25.79 -25.79 4.97
CA PHE A 49 -25.75 -27.24 5.12
C PHE A 49 -24.32 -27.77 5.07
N SER A 50 -23.52 -27.33 4.10
CA SER A 50 -22.12 -27.73 3.99
C SER A 50 -21.27 -26.68 3.29
N HIS A 51 -20.00 -26.63 3.67
CA HIS A 51 -18.96 -25.84 3.02
C HIS A 51 -17.71 -26.71 2.87
N SER A 52 -17.27 -26.93 1.63
CA SER A 52 -16.07 -27.70 1.32
C SER A 52 -15.11 -26.90 0.47
N VAL A 53 -13.82 -26.99 0.80
CA VAL A 53 -12.75 -26.28 0.10
C VAL A 53 -11.75 -27.32 -0.38
N GLU A 54 -11.58 -27.40 -1.70
CA GLU A 54 -10.57 -28.22 -2.37
C GLU A 54 -9.47 -27.25 -2.85
N GLU A 55 -8.37 -27.16 -2.09
CA GLU A 55 -7.28 -26.22 -2.39
C GLU A 55 -6.01 -26.88 -2.93
N MET A 56 -5.35 -26.17 -3.85
CA MET A 56 -3.96 -26.41 -4.24
C MET A 56 -3.07 -25.28 -3.69
N PRO A 57 -1.75 -25.53 -3.51
CA PRO A 57 -0.82 -24.49 -3.12
C PRO A 57 -0.87 -23.29 -4.07
N PHE A 58 -1.01 -22.08 -3.52
CA PHE A 58 -1.04 -20.84 -4.28
C PHE A 58 -0.39 -19.69 -3.50
N THR A 59 -0.09 -18.61 -4.21
CA THR A 59 0.41 -17.36 -3.61
C THR A 59 -0.41 -16.18 -4.13
N GLY A 60 -0.61 -15.17 -3.30
CA GLY A 60 -1.40 -13.97 -3.65
C GLY A 60 -2.87 -14.03 -3.22
N ARG A 61 -3.70 -13.16 -3.79
CA ARG A 61 -5.13 -13.06 -3.49
C ARG A 61 -5.93 -14.12 -4.25
N LEU A 62 -6.97 -14.65 -3.61
CA LEU A 62 -7.79 -15.72 -4.15
C LEU A 62 -8.83 -15.16 -5.13
N LYS A 63 -8.63 -15.39 -6.43
CA LYS A 63 -9.51 -14.88 -7.49
C LYS A 63 -10.58 -15.89 -7.84
N ILE A 64 -11.83 -15.46 -7.96
CA ILE A 64 -12.94 -16.23 -8.51
C ILE A 64 -12.87 -16.12 -10.03
N ASN A 65 -12.67 -17.26 -10.68
CA ASN A 65 -12.64 -17.39 -12.13
C ASN A 65 -14.03 -17.68 -12.69
N LYS A 66 -14.84 -18.43 -11.93
CA LYS A 66 -16.21 -18.81 -12.31
C LYS A 66 -17.03 -19.12 -11.06
N ALA A 67 -18.29 -18.70 -11.07
CA ALA A 67 -19.30 -19.20 -10.13
C ALA A 67 -20.40 -19.93 -10.91
N GLU A 68 -20.82 -21.08 -10.41
CA GLU A 68 -21.93 -21.83 -11.02
C GLU A 68 -22.73 -22.62 -9.98
N CYS A 69 -24.01 -22.82 -10.25
CA CYS A 69 -24.82 -23.75 -9.48
C CYS A 69 -24.45 -25.18 -9.92
N LEU A 70 -23.92 -25.97 -8.99
CA LEU A 70 -23.47 -27.34 -9.25
C LEU A 70 -24.60 -28.36 -9.04
N ASP A 71 -25.51 -28.09 -8.11
CA ASP A 71 -26.62 -28.98 -7.77
C ASP A 71 -27.78 -28.19 -7.14
N GLN A 72 -29.00 -28.71 -7.26
CA GLN A 72 -30.18 -28.18 -6.59
C GLN A 72 -31.09 -29.32 -6.17
N LYS A 73 -31.31 -29.47 -4.85
CA LYS A 73 -32.08 -30.56 -4.27
C LYS A 73 -32.98 -30.06 -3.14
N GLY A 74 -34.29 -30.12 -3.37
CA GLY A 74 -35.28 -29.57 -2.45
C GLY A 74 -35.06 -28.07 -2.25
N ASP A 75 -35.02 -27.65 -0.99
CA ASP A 75 -34.80 -26.24 -0.60
C ASP A 75 -33.33 -25.82 -0.59
N TYR A 76 -32.40 -26.69 -1.02
CA TYR A 76 -30.97 -26.41 -1.02
C TYR A 76 -30.42 -26.32 -2.44
N PHE A 77 -29.47 -25.40 -2.64
CA PHE A 77 -28.62 -25.36 -3.81
C PHE A 77 -27.16 -25.47 -3.39
N THR A 78 -26.32 -25.96 -4.30
CA THR A 78 -24.87 -25.99 -4.14
C THR A 78 -24.23 -25.02 -5.13
N LEU A 79 -23.62 -23.95 -4.62
CA LEU A 79 -22.84 -23.02 -5.43
C LEU A 79 -21.36 -23.41 -5.42
N GLY A 80 -20.76 -23.49 -6.61
CA GLY A 80 -19.35 -23.73 -6.82
C GLY A 80 -18.60 -22.46 -7.20
N PHE A 81 -17.58 -22.07 -6.42
CA PHE A 81 -16.59 -21.07 -6.83
C PHE A 81 -15.32 -21.76 -7.31
N HIS A 82 -15.06 -21.65 -8.61
CA HIS A 82 -13.78 -22.00 -9.19
C HIS A 82 -12.83 -20.83 -9.00
N THR A 83 -11.77 -21.06 -8.24
CA THR A 83 -10.81 -20.03 -7.85
C THR A 83 -9.42 -20.31 -8.43
N SER A 84 -8.52 -19.34 -8.32
CA SER A 84 -7.09 -19.52 -8.63
C SER A 84 -6.41 -20.62 -7.80
N ALA A 85 -7.01 -21.05 -6.68
CA ALA A 85 -6.47 -22.08 -5.81
C ALA A 85 -7.32 -23.35 -5.75
N GLY A 86 -8.29 -23.55 -6.65
CA GLY A 86 -9.16 -24.72 -6.66
C GLY A 86 -10.64 -24.40 -6.43
N LEU A 87 -11.41 -25.37 -5.92
CA LEU A 87 -12.88 -25.32 -5.92
C LEU A 87 -13.44 -25.18 -4.50
N ARG A 88 -14.38 -24.26 -4.32
CA ARG A 88 -15.19 -24.13 -3.11
C ARG A 88 -16.63 -24.49 -3.41
N LYS A 89 -17.22 -25.36 -2.62
CA LYS A 89 -18.64 -25.75 -2.74
C LYS A 89 -19.38 -25.33 -1.49
N ILE A 90 -20.47 -24.59 -1.67
CA ILE A 90 -21.31 -24.09 -0.59
C ILE A 90 -22.73 -24.59 -0.84
N THR A 91 -23.25 -25.39 0.08
CA THR A 91 -24.64 -25.87 0.04
C THR A 91 -25.45 -25.10 1.07
N ALA A 92 -26.48 -24.37 0.62
CA ALA A 92 -27.30 -23.51 1.47
C ALA A 92 -28.73 -23.38 0.93
N GLN A 93 -29.63 -22.81 1.73
CA GLN A 93 -31.03 -22.57 1.33
C GLN A 93 -31.20 -21.24 0.59
N ASP A 94 -30.44 -20.23 0.99
CA ASP A 94 -30.50 -18.90 0.38
C ASP A 94 -29.11 -18.27 0.26
N CYS A 95 -28.96 -17.34 -0.68
CA CYS A 95 -27.75 -16.55 -0.88
C CYS A 95 -28.11 -15.13 -1.30
N LEU A 96 -27.64 -14.16 -0.52
CA LEU A 96 -27.85 -12.74 -0.76
C LEU A 96 -26.52 -12.03 -0.95
N ILE A 97 -26.48 -11.14 -1.95
CA ILE A 97 -25.35 -10.23 -2.17
C ILE A 97 -25.74 -8.82 -1.79
N HIS A 98 -24.93 -8.18 -0.95
CA HIS A 98 -25.10 -6.79 -0.54
C HIS A 98 -23.83 -6.00 -0.81
N LYS A 99 -23.97 -4.70 -1.12
CA LYS A 99 -22.83 -3.78 -1.07
C LYS A 99 -22.31 -3.76 0.36
N ARG A 100 -21.01 -3.99 0.52
CA ARG A 100 -20.37 -3.87 1.83
C ARG A 100 -19.86 -2.45 1.95
N GLN A 101 -20.34 -1.73 2.95
CA GLN A 101 -19.75 -0.45 3.29
C GLN A 101 -18.34 -0.73 3.81
N MET A 102 -17.34 -0.40 3.02
CA MET A 102 -15.96 -0.42 3.49
C MET A 102 -15.78 0.74 4.46
N THR A 103 -14.96 0.52 5.49
CA THR A 103 -14.47 1.65 6.26
C THR A 103 -13.54 2.48 5.36
N LEU A 104 -13.49 3.81 5.57
CA LEU A 104 -12.56 4.68 4.84
C LEU A 104 -11.11 4.14 4.89
N THR A 105 -10.74 3.52 6.02
CA THR A 105 -9.44 2.89 6.23
C THR A 105 -9.16 1.74 5.26
N SER A 106 -10.11 0.84 5.00
CA SER A 106 -9.88 -0.28 4.08
C SER A 106 -9.89 0.16 2.60
N MET A 107 -10.67 1.18 2.25
CA MET A 107 -10.61 1.75 0.89
C MET A 107 -9.25 2.40 0.63
N HIS A 108 -8.77 3.18 1.59
CA HIS A 108 -7.47 3.83 1.50
C HIS A 108 -6.33 2.82 1.39
N GLN A 109 -6.39 1.73 2.16
CA GLN A 109 -5.38 0.67 2.07
C GLN A 109 -5.36 -0.01 0.69
N ASN A 110 -6.51 -0.26 0.07
CA ASN A 110 -6.58 -0.84 -1.28
C ASN A 110 -6.00 0.11 -2.35
N ILE A 111 -6.23 1.42 -2.21
CA ILE A 111 -5.63 2.43 -3.10
C ILE A 111 -4.11 2.43 -2.97
N ILE A 112 -3.59 2.39 -1.73
CA ILE A 112 -2.15 2.31 -1.49
C ILE A 112 -1.57 1.02 -2.06
N ASP A 113 -2.23 -0.11 -1.87
CA ASP A 113 -1.77 -1.41 -2.37
C ASP A 113 -1.63 -1.40 -3.90
N ALA A 114 -2.66 -0.93 -4.61
CA ALA A 114 -2.62 -0.80 -6.07
C ALA A 114 -1.52 0.17 -6.53
N TYR A 115 -1.39 1.32 -5.86
CA TYR A 115 -0.37 2.30 -6.17
C TYR A 115 1.06 1.78 -5.96
N VAL A 116 1.29 1.00 -4.89
CA VAL A 116 2.60 0.39 -4.62
C VAL A 116 2.92 -0.70 -5.64
N ASP A 117 1.92 -1.45 -6.11
CA ASP A 117 2.10 -2.42 -7.19
C ASP A 117 2.58 -1.75 -8.48
N GLU A 118 2.05 -0.57 -8.82
CA GLU A 118 2.55 0.24 -9.95
C GLU A 118 4.00 0.74 -9.72
N CYS A 119 4.37 1.02 -8.48
CA CYS A 119 5.74 1.41 -8.09
C CYS A 119 6.77 0.27 -8.22
N HIS A 120 6.35 -0.98 -8.46
CA HIS A 120 7.25 -2.13 -8.52
C HIS A 120 8.35 -1.98 -9.59
N CYS A 121 8.08 -1.25 -10.68
CA CYS A 121 9.06 -1.01 -11.74
C CYS A 121 10.02 0.16 -11.43
N LEU A 122 9.69 1.02 -10.48
CA LEU A 122 10.45 2.23 -10.16
C LEU A 122 11.69 1.94 -9.34
N SER A 123 12.72 2.74 -9.54
CA SER A 123 13.99 2.66 -8.82
C SER A 123 13.84 2.99 -7.32
N ILE A 124 14.86 2.65 -6.54
CA ILE A 124 14.97 3.06 -5.13
C ILE A 124 14.94 4.58 -4.99
N THR A 125 15.63 5.30 -5.88
CA THR A 125 15.67 6.77 -5.91
C THR A 125 14.28 7.37 -6.18
N ALA A 126 13.52 6.81 -7.11
CA ALA A 126 12.15 7.24 -7.37
C ALA A 126 11.20 6.93 -6.20
N ARG A 127 11.34 5.76 -5.57
CA ARG A 127 10.56 5.40 -4.38
C ARG A 127 10.83 6.36 -3.21
N LEU A 128 12.09 6.75 -3.01
CA LEU A 128 12.45 7.77 -2.02
C LEU A 128 11.77 9.11 -2.33
N ALA A 129 11.81 9.57 -3.58
CA ALA A 129 11.17 10.83 -3.98
C ALA A 129 9.64 10.80 -3.74
N ILE A 130 8.97 9.69 -4.06
CA ILE A 130 7.54 9.50 -3.77
C ILE A 130 7.26 9.52 -2.26
N ALA A 131 8.10 8.84 -1.47
CA ALA A 131 8.01 8.84 -0.01
C ALA A 131 8.20 10.25 0.57
N LEU A 132 9.17 11.02 0.05
CA LEU A 132 9.42 12.41 0.44
C LEU A 132 8.24 13.33 0.13
N LEU A 133 7.72 13.29 -1.09
CA LEU A 133 6.53 14.07 -1.47
C LEU A 133 5.34 13.76 -0.56
N SER A 134 5.17 12.48 -0.21
CA SER A 134 4.10 12.05 0.68
C SER A 134 4.32 12.55 2.11
N PHE A 135 5.54 12.45 2.62
CA PHE A 135 5.89 12.93 3.95
C PHE A 135 5.78 14.46 4.07
N GLU A 136 6.24 15.21 3.06
CA GLU A 136 6.12 16.67 3.03
C GLU A 136 4.65 17.13 3.02
N ARG A 137 3.77 16.42 2.30
CA ARG A 137 2.35 16.73 2.33
C ARG A 137 1.75 16.46 3.71
N PHE A 138 2.07 15.31 4.30
CA PHE A 138 1.67 14.99 5.67
C PHE A 138 2.13 16.07 6.66
N CYS A 139 3.39 16.51 6.57
CA CYS A 139 3.92 17.56 7.42
C CYS A 139 3.16 18.88 7.22
N HIS A 140 2.88 19.27 5.98
CA HIS A 140 2.13 20.49 5.69
C HIS A 140 0.69 20.43 6.20
N GLU A 141 -0.03 19.34 5.96
CA GLU A 141 -1.40 19.13 6.44
C GLU A 141 -1.49 19.14 7.97
N LYS A 142 -0.46 18.62 8.65
CA LYS A 142 -0.34 18.61 10.11
C LYS A 142 0.36 19.84 10.69
N SER A 143 0.73 20.83 9.86
CA SER A 143 1.48 22.02 10.29
C SER A 143 2.81 21.73 11.02
N LEU A 144 3.46 20.61 10.66
CA LEU A 144 4.75 20.17 11.16
C LEU A 144 5.91 20.85 10.40
N MET A 145 6.22 22.08 10.79
CA MET A 145 7.24 22.95 10.21
C MET A 145 8.51 23.11 11.07
N HIS A 146 8.77 22.15 11.98
CA HIS A 146 9.97 22.18 12.85
C HIS A 146 11.27 22.14 12.04
N SER A 147 12.32 22.83 12.50
CA SER A 147 13.62 22.91 11.82
C SER A 147 14.22 21.53 11.52
N ASP A 148 14.16 20.61 12.49
CA ASP A 148 14.72 19.27 12.35
C ASP A 148 14.01 18.45 11.25
N ILE A 149 12.71 18.68 11.04
CA ILE A 149 11.92 18.06 9.97
C ILE A 149 12.36 18.62 8.61
N GLN A 150 12.48 19.95 8.52
CA GLN A 150 12.92 20.63 7.30
C GLN A 150 14.36 20.26 6.92
N GLU A 151 15.24 20.12 7.91
CA GLU A 151 16.62 19.67 7.73
C GLU A 151 16.66 18.24 7.18
N LEU A 152 15.86 17.32 7.74
CA LEU A 152 15.74 15.95 7.22
C LEU A 152 15.27 15.92 5.77
N ILE A 153 14.18 16.63 5.45
CA ILE A 153 13.63 16.70 4.09
C ILE A 153 14.69 17.24 3.12
N ALA A 154 15.33 18.36 3.48
CA ALA A 154 16.38 18.98 2.65
C ALA A 154 17.60 18.07 2.49
N TYR A 155 17.96 17.31 3.51
CA TYR A 155 19.05 16.33 3.47
C TYR A 155 18.73 15.18 2.50
N LEU A 156 17.55 14.58 2.61
CA LEU A 156 17.15 13.44 1.79
C LEU A 156 16.95 13.83 0.32
N TRP A 157 16.43 15.02 0.04
CA TRP A 157 16.32 15.53 -1.33
C TRP A 157 17.66 15.75 -2.03
N LYS A 158 18.79 15.79 -1.33
CA LYS A 158 20.09 15.86 -2.00
C LYS A 158 20.48 14.54 -2.67
N TRP A 159 19.94 13.41 -2.20
CA TRP A 159 20.32 12.08 -2.67
C TRP A 159 20.27 11.92 -4.20
N PRO A 160 19.18 12.29 -4.91
CA PRO A 160 19.08 12.10 -6.36
C PRO A 160 20.21 12.77 -7.17
N LEU A 161 20.81 13.84 -6.64
CA LEU A 161 21.85 14.62 -7.31
C LEU A 161 23.28 14.18 -6.95
N ILE A 162 23.44 13.19 -6.06
CA ILE A 162 24.75 12.62 -5.74
C ILE A 162 25.17 11.69 -6.89
N ASP A 163 26.35 11.92 -7.46
CA ASP A 163 26.84 11.22 -8.66
C ASP A 163 28.22 10.57 -8.45
N ASN A 164 28.88 10.83 -7.32
CA ASN A 164 30.19 10.25 -7.03
C ASN A 164 30.46 10.05 -5.54
N GLU A 165 31.48 9.24 -5.25
CA GLU A 165 31.90 8.88 -3.89
C GLU A 165 32.26 10.08 -3.03
N LYS A 166 32.87 11.12 -3.61
CA LYS A 166 33.23 12.33 -2.87
C LYS A 166 31.98 13.08 -2.40
N GLN A 167 31.02 13.29 -3.29
CA GLN A 167 29.73 13.91 -2.95
C GLN A 167 28.96 13.07 -1.94
N PHE A 168 28.99 11.74 -2.08
CA PHE A 168 28.40 10.82 -1.12
C PHE A 168 29.01 10.99 0.27
N ALA A 169 30.34 10.97 0.40
CA ALA A 169 31.03 11.13 1.68
C ALA A 169 30.73 12.49 2.33
N GLU A 170 30.72 13.58 1.54
CA GLU A 170 30.39 14.91 2.04
C GLU A 170 28.93 15.02 2.51
N TRP A 171 28.00 14.37 1.82
CA TRP A 171 26.61 14.29 2.22
C TRP A 171 26.46 13.45 3.50
N ASP A 172 27.09 12.28 3.55
CA ASP A 172 26.99 11.32 4.65
C ASP A 172 27.45 11.88 6.01
N THR A 173 28.40 12.82 6.01
CA THR A 173 28.85 13.49 7.24
C THR A 173 27.85 14.49 7.82
N LYS A 174 26.80 14.85 7.08
CA LYS A 174 25.83 15.91 7.45
C LYS A 174 24.46 15.35 7.86
N ARG A 175 24.43 14.12 8.39
CA ARG A 175 23.19 13.45 8.82
C ARG A 175 22.45 14.30 9.87
N PRO A 176 21.18 14.68 9.63
CA PRO A 176 20.37 15.41 10.60
C PRO A 176 20.01 14.54 11.81
N VAL A 177 19.63 15.18 12.91
CA VAL A 177 19.26 14.48 14.16
C VAL A 177 18.14 13.46 13.95
N LEU A 178 17.18 13.76 13.06
CA LEU A 178 16.08 12.83 12.79
C LEU A 178 16.51 11.53 12.09
N MET A 179 17.72 11.46 11.50
CA MET A 179 18.27 10.19 11.02
C MET A 179 18.51 9.22 12.19
N GLN A 180 19.10 9.70 13.29
CA GLN A 180 19.36 8.88 14.47
C GLN A 180 18.07 8.49 15.19
N TYR A 181 17.12 9.43 15.29
CA TYR A 181 15.77 9.17 15.79
C TYR A 181 15.09 8.01 15.05
N ALA A 182 15.13 8.00 13.72
CA ALA A 182 14.57 6.91 12.93
C ALA A 182 15.27 5.57 13.14
N LEU A 183 16.56 5.58 13.49
CA LEU A 183 17.35 4.39 13.77
C LEU A 183 17.19 3.87 15.21
N GLY A 184 16.32 4.50 16.00
CA GLY A 184 15.92 4.03 17.33
C GLY A 184 16.34 4.92 18.49
N GLU A 185 17.01 6.04 18.24
CA GLU A 185 17.32 7.00 19.31
C GLU A 185 16.05 7.72 19.80
N SER A 186 16.06 8.10 21.07
CA SER A 186 14.96 8.88 21.67
C SER A 186 14.96 10.30 21.10
N ALA A 187 13.77 10.82 20.79
CA ALA A 187 13.63 12.25 20.52
C ALA A 187 13.79 13.07 21.80
N LYS A 188 14.13 14.35 21.65
CA LYS A 188 14.07 15.32 22.75
C LYS A 188 12.60 15.55 23.14
N ASP A 189 12.33 15.73 24.43
CA ASP A 189 10.97 15.94 24.96
C ASP A 189 10.25 17.13 24.32
N GLU A 190 10.99 18.20 23.98
CA GLU A 190 10.47 19.37 23.27
C GLU A 190 9.92 19.01 21.88
N PHE A 191 10.64 18.16 21.14
CA PHE A 191 10.22 17.71 19.81
C PHE A 191 9.01 16.77 19.90
N VAL A 192 8.98 15.87 20.89
CA VAL A 192 7.82 15.01 21.15
C VAL A 192 6.58 15.85 21.48
N SER A 193 6.76 16.88 22.31
CA SER A 193 5.68 17.81 22.68
C SER A 193 5.17 18.59 21.47
N TYR A 194 6.08 19.01 20.58
CA TYR A 194 5.74 19.67 19.33
C TYR A 194 4.90 18.80 18.39
N ILE A 195 5.28 17.54 18.19
CA ILE A 195 4.53 16.59 17.34
C ILE A 195 3.14 16.36 17.93
N LYS A 196 3.03 16.13 19.24
CA LYS A 196 1.75 15.92 19.92
C LYS A 196 0.82 17.13 19.82
N ALA A 197 1.37 18.34 19.90
CA ALA A 197 0.60 19.57 19.70
C ALA A 197 -0.01 19.69 18.29
N SER A 198 0.52 18.94 17.32
CA SER A 198 0.02 18.85 15.95
C SER A 198 -0.93 17.67 15.72
N GLU A 199 -1.44 17.07 16.81
CA GLU A 199 -2.35 15.91 16.76
C GLU A 199 -1.75 14.71 16.01
N VAL A 200 -0.46 14.45 16.25
CA VAL A 200 0.25 13.28 15.76
C VAL A 200 0.87 12.56 16.95
N GLU A 201 0.70 11.25 17.01
CA GLU A 201 1.36 10.44 18.04
C GLU A 201 2.83 10.22 17.71
N GLU A 202 3.72 10.25 18.71
CA GLU A 202 5.16 10.07 18.50
C GLU A 202 5.49 8.74 17.81
N ALA A 203 4.77 7.67 18.17
CA ALA A 203 4.95 6.36 17.55
C ALA A 203 4.55 6.36 16.06
N GLU A 204 3.51 7.11 15.69
CA GLU A 204 3.07 7.26 14.30
C GLU A 204 4.10 8.06 13.50
N PHE A 205 4.56 9.20 14.04
CA PHE A 205 5.59 10.00 13.41
C PHE A 205 6.89 9.21 13.23
N ARG A 206 7.34 8.51 14.28
CA ARG A 206 8.52 7.63 14.23
C ARG A 206 8.38 6.58 13.15
N PHE A 207 7.23 5.90 13.09
CA PHE A 207 6.97 4.88 12.09
C PHE A 207 7.14 5.43 10.66
N ILE A 208 6.60 6.62 10.38
CA ILE A 208 6.73 7.27 9.07
C ILE A 208 8.21 7.59 8.77
N VAL A 209 8.91 8.25 9.69
CA VAL A 209 10.29 8.71 9.47
C VAL A 209 11.27 7.53 9.36
N SER A 210 11.09 6.48 10.17
CA SER A 210 11.90 5.25 10.06
C SER A 210 11.71 4.57 8.70
N ASN A 211 10.47 4.47 8.20
CA ASN A 211 10.21 3.87 6.89
C ASN A 211 10.63 4.76 5.71
N LEU A 212 10.58 6.09 5.88
CA LEU A 212 11.12 7.03 4.89
C LEU A 212 12.62 6.80 4.68
N ILE A 213 13.37 6.66 5.78
CA ILE A 213 14.80 6.36 5.73
C ILE A 213 15.05 4.95 5.19
N ASP A 214 14.29 3.96 5.67
CA ASP A 214 14.43 2.58 5.20
C ASP A 214 14.11 2.42 3.71
N THR A 215 13.32 3.31 3.10
CA THR A 215 13.05 3.26 1.65
C THR A 215 14.33 3.26 0.81
N PHE A 216 15.42 3.89 1.29
CA PHE A 216 16.67 3.99 0.55
C PHE A 216 17.93 3.64 1.36
N TRP A 217 18.00 4.04 2.64
CA TRP A 217 19.22 4.01 3.43
C TRP A 217 19.78 2.61 3.63
N ARG A 218 18.89 1.66 3.95
CA ARG A 218 19.25 0.26 4.07
C ARG A 218 19.71 -0.34 2.74
N SER A 219 19.21 0.17 1.61
CA SER A 219 19.64 -0.28 0.28
C SER A 219 21.08 0.14 -0.03
N ILE A 220 21.55 1.29 0.48
CA ILE A 220 22.95 1.74 0.34
C ILE A 220 23.91 0.68 0.90
N TRP A 221 23.52 0.05 2.00
CA TRP A 221 24.32 -0.97 2.69
C TRP A 221 23.93 -2.41 2.33
N HIS A 222 23.15 -2.60 1.25
CA HIS A 222 22.63 -3.90 0.80
C HIS A 222 21.84 -4.68 1.87
N VAL A 223 21.28 -3.98 2.86
CA VAL A 223 20.50 -4.57 3.96
C VAL A 223 19.08 -4.92 3.52
N ILE A 224 18.54 -4.22 2.53
CA ILE A 224 17.24 -4.52 1.93
C ILE A 224 17.33 -4.59 0.41
N ASP A 225 16.43 -5.38 -0.17
CA ASP A 225 16.32 -5.59 -1.59
C ASP A 225 15.17 -4.75 -2.20
N LYS A 226 14.79 -5.12 -3.43
CA LYS A 226 13.65 -4.53 -4.14
C LYS A 226 12.36 -4.55 -3.33
N GLN A 227 12.10 -5.65 -2.62
CA GLN A 227 10.85 -5.82 -1.87
C GLN A 227 10.89 -5.04 -0.56
N GLY A 228 12.04 -5.00 0.11
CA GLY A 228 12.20 -4.21 1.32
C GLY A 228 11.95 -2.71 1.09
N SER A 229 12.48 -2.15 -0.01
CA SER A 229 12.24 -0.73 -0.34
C SER A 229 10.78 -0.43 -0.74
N LEU A 230 10.07 -1.39 -1.37
CA LEU A 230 8.63 -1.26 -1.64
C LEU A 230 7.80 -1.34 -0.36
N ALA A 231 8.14 -2.25 0.56
CA ALA A 231 7.47 -2.37 1.84
C ALA A 231 7.64 -1.10 2.68
N ALA A 232 8.85 -0.52 2.71
CA ALA A 232 9.12 0.74 3.36
C ALA A 232 8.30 1.89 2.74
N LEU A 233 8.25 2.00 1.41
CA LEU A 233 7.40 2.98 0.73
C LEU A 233 5.92 2.82 1.11
N LYS A 234 5.39 1.59 1.06
CA LYS A 234 3.99 1.30 1.45
C LYS A 234 3.69 1.77 2.87
N ASN A 235 4.63 1.55 3.79
CA ASN A 235 4.49 1.97 5.18
C ASN A 235 4.47 3.50 5.31
N VAL A 236 5.30 4.24 4.56
CA VAL A 236 5.26 5.70 4.51
C VAL A 236 3.89 6.19 4.02
N LEU A 237 3.40 5.65 2.91
CA LEU A 237 2.09 6.04 2.35
C LEU A 237 0.94 5.76 3.33
N THR A 238 0.98 4.59 3.98
CA THR A 238 -0.03 4.16 4.96
C THR A 238 0.01 5.01 6.24
N GLY A 239 1.19 5.44 6.67
CA GLY A 239 1.34 6.33 7.82
C GLY A 239 0.93 7.76 7.52
N CYS A 240 1.29 8.29 6.35
CA CYS A 240 0.95 9.66 5.97
C CYS A 240 -0.56 9.85 5.73
N ARG A 241 -1.23 8.84 5.18
CA ARG A 241 -2.68 8.85 4.87
C ARG A 241 -3.12 10.03 4.02
N ASN A 242 -2.25 10.51 3.14
CA ASN A 242 -2.56 11.60 2.23
C ASN A 242 -3.76 11.25 1.37
N LYS A 243 -4.67 12.19 1.20
CA LYS A 243 -5.86 12.00 0.36
C LYS A 243 -5.48 11.68 -1.09
N ASP A 244 -4.47 12.37 -1.60
CA ASP A 244 -3.96 12.24 -2.95
C ASP A 244 -2.52 11.73 -2.92
N LEU A 245 -2.20 10.77 -3.80
CA LEU A 245 -0.87 10.18 -3.93
C LEU A 245 -0.06 10.87 -5.04
N PRO A 246 1.29 10.89 -4.95
CA PRO A 246 2.11 11.51 -5.99
C PRO A 246 1.89 10.92 -7.39
N PRO A 247 1.93 11.71 -8.48
CA PRO A 247 1.73 11.16 -9.82
C PRO A 247 2.96 10.38 -10.29
N LEU A 248 2.78 9.09 -10.61
CA LEU A 248 3.88 8.19 -11.03
C LEU A 248 4.52 8.58 -12.38
N THR A 249 3.83 9.37 -13.20
CA THR A 249 4.32 9.82 -14.52
C THR A 249 5.65 10.55 -14.45
N LEU A 250 5.92 11.24 -13.35
CA LEU A 250 7.16 12.01 -13.14
C LEU A 250 8.39 11.11 -12.97
N PHE A 251 8.16 9.87 -12.51
CA PHE A 251 9.22 8.93 -12.16
C PHE A 251 9.44 7.84 -13.20
N LYS A 252 8.65 7.82 -14.29
CA LYS A 252 8.65 6.75 -15.31
C LYS A 252 10.00 6.49 -15.97
N PHE A 253 10.93 7.44 -15.89
CA PHE A 253 12.28 7.32 -16.46
C PHE A 253 13.31 6.76 -15.46
N SER A 254 12.97 6.68 -14.17
CA SER A 254 13.85 6.13 -13.13
C SER A 254 13.39 4.72 -12.74
N LEU A 255 13.95 3.73 -13.44
CA LEU A 255 13.51 2.34 -13.36
C LEU A 255 14.45 1.46 -12.54
N PHE A 256 13.88 0.49 -11.81
CA PHE A 256 14.65 -0.45 -10.99
C PHE A 256 15.59 -1.34 -11.82
N LYS A 257 15.25 -1.60 -13.10
CA LYS A 257 16.11 -2.40 -13.99
C LYS A 257 17.42 -1.69 -14.34
N ASP A 258 17.50 -0.37 -14.13
CA ASP A 258 18.65 0.44 -14.46
C ASP A 258 19.54 0.63 -13.21
N ASN A 259 20.87 0.67 -13.42
CA ASN A 259 21.88 0.95 -12.39
C ASN A 259 21.69 0.15 -11.08
N ASN A 260 21.55 -1.17 -11.18
CA ASN A 260 21.40 -2.08 -10.04
C ASN A 260 20.24 -1.72 -9.07
N GLY A 261 19.13 -1.16 -9.57
CA GLY A 261 17.99 -0.79 -8.73
C GLY A 261 17.89 0.71 -8.43
N TRP A 262 18.97 1.48 -8.66
CA TRP A 262 19.04 2.90 -8.32
C TRP A 262 18.46 3.83 -9.37
N GLY A 263 18.19 3.32 -10.57
CA GLY A 263 17.75 4.13 -11.70
C GLY A 263 18.90 4.90 -12.33
N ARG A 264 18.61 5.56 -13.45
CA ARG A 264 19.57 6.44 -14.12
C ARG A 264 19.86 7.65 -13.26
N GLN A 265 21.02 8.27 -13.50
CA GLN A 265 21.40 9.51 -12.85
C GLN A 265 20.33 10.58 -13.07
N VAL A 266 19.90 11.21 -11.98
CA VAL A 266 18.86 12.24 -12.01
C VAL A 266 19.52 13.56 -12.37
N THR A 267 19.00 14.25 -13.38
CA THR A 267 19.48 15.57 -13.77
C THR A 267 18.90 16.66 -12.86
N GLN A 268 19.46 17.87 -12.90
CA GLN A 268 18.86 19.00 -12.18
C GLN A 268 17.42 19.25 -12.64
N ASP A 269 17.14 19.15 -13.94
CA ASP A 269 15.80 19.36 -14.50
C ASP A 269 14.81 18.29 -14.02
N ASP A 270 15.22 17.03 -13.96
CA ASP A 270 14.40 15.94 -13.39
C ASP A 270 14.11 16.20 -11.91
N TYR A 271 15.12 16.60 -11.14
CA TYR A 271 14.99 16.91 -9.72
C TYR A 271 14.01 18.07 -9.47
N GLU A 272 14.13 19.17 -10.22
CA GLU A 272 13.20 20.30 -10.11
C GLU A 272 11.79 19.89 -10.53
N LEU A 273 11.65 19.09 -11.60
CA LEU A 273 10.34 18.56 -12.01
C LEU A 273 9.70 17.70 -10.91
N TRP A 274 10.49 16.86 -10.24
CA TRP A 274 10.02 16.04 -9.12
C TRP A 274 9.55 16.91 -7.95
N LYS A 275 10.28 17.98 -7.62
CA LYS A 275 9.92 18.91 -6.53
C LYS A 275 8.73 19.81 -6.82
N VAL A 276 8.63 20.37 -8.03
CA VAL A 276 7.56 21.32 -8.41
C VAL A 276 6.18 20.67 -8.38
N SER A 277 6.11 19.35 -8.54
CA SER A 277 4.86 18.58 -8.43
C SER A 277 4.17 18.68 -7.07
N TYR A 278 4.88 19.10 -6.02
CA TYR A 278 4.33 19.42 -4.71
C TYR A 278 3.36 20.61 -4.73
N GLN A 279 3.50 21.54 -5.68
CA GLN A 279 2.73 22.79 -5.70
C GLN A 279 1.40 22.72 -6.49
N PHE A 280 1.12 21.62 -7.19
CA PHE A 280 -0.03 21.51 -8.11
C PHE A 280 -0.94 20.30 -7.86
N ALA A 281 -0.88 19.67 -6.69
CA ALA A 281 -1.80 18.60 -6.29
C ALA A 281 -2.42 18.89 -4.92
#